data_AF-A0A965MWH6-F1
#
_entry.id   AF-A0A965MWH6-F1
#
_cell.length_a   1.000
_cell.length_b   1.000
_cell.length_c   1.000
_cell.angle_alpha   90.00
_cell.angle_beta   90.00
_cell.angle_gamma   90.00
#
_symmetry.space_group_name_H-M   'P 1'
#
loop_
_entity.id
_entity.type
_entity.pdbx_description
1 polymer ?
#
loop_
_entity_poly.entity_id
_entity_poly.type
_entity_poly.pdbx_seq_one_letter_code
_entity_poly.pdbx_strand_id
1 'polypeptide(L)'
;MKKFYLTHFIYFFVNYSLLCNMKTTILVFFLVFTNLVFSQKETNDSVCFYVRNNISINDEEPWQIVISDLCKIQKFNFQLFNRWGTMLFEAKSIEEANSFNPFNSQKNTFQTGTYYWKVRYSIIGHKKELNQEGYLNIIR
;
A
#
# COMPACT_ATOMS: atom_id res chain seq x y z
N MET A 1 -31.68 -5.54 -4.95
CA MET A 1 -32.32 -6.88 -5.02
C MET A 1 -31.27 -7.96 -4.82
N LYS A 2 -31.32 -8.70 -3.70
CA LYS A 2 -31.05 -10.15 -3.57
C LYS A 2 -31.16 -10.50 -2.07
N LYS A 3 -32.30 -11.08 -1.69
CA LYS A 3 -32.54 -11.80 -0.43
C LYS A 3 -32.02 -13.22 -0.61
N PHE A 4 -31.26 -13.79 0.33
CA PHE A 4 -31.20 -15.24 0.51
C PHE A 4 -31.04 -15.61 2.00
N TYR A 5 -32.13 -16.21 2.51
CA TYR A 5 -32.29 -17.24 3.54
C TYR A 5 -31.30 -17.34 4.71
N LEU A 6 -31.77 -16.94 5.91
CA LEU A 6 -31.21 -17.40 7.19
C LEU A 6 -32.31 -17.59 8.25
N THR A 7 -33.39 -18.29 7.91
CA THR A 7 -34.56 -18.46 8.81
C THR A 7 -34.82 -19.89 9.24
N HIS A 8 -33.90 -20.84 9.05
CA HIS A 8 -34.10 -22.25 9.45
C HIS A 8 -33.09 -22.80 10.47
N PHE A 9 -32.12 -22.03 10.93
CA PHE A 9 -31.18 -22.49 11.95
C PHE A 9 -31.62 -22.24 13.41
N ILE A 10 -32.75 -21.55 13.61
CA ILE A 10 -33.16 -21.08 14.95
C ILE A 10 -34.03 -22.12 15.70
N TYR A 11 -34.64 -23.09 15.01
CA TYR A 11 -35.59 -24.00 15.68
C TYR A 11 -34.97 -25.26 16.31
N PHE A 12 -33.70 -25.58 16.04
CA PHE A 12 -33.08 -26.78 16.62
C PHE A 12 -32.41 -26.57 17.99
N PHE A 13 -32.26 -25.32 18.44
CA PHE A 13 -31.57 -25.01 19.70
C PHE A 13 -32.49 -24.74 20.90
N VAL A 14 -33.81 -24.66 20.70
CA VAL A 14 -34.74 -24.26 21.77
C VAL A 14 -35.11 -25.42 22.71
N ASN A 15 -34.86 -26.69 22.35
CA ASN A 15 -35.34 -27.83 23.13
C ASN A 15 -34.32 -28.53 24.04
N TYR A 16 -33.08 -28.05 24.13
CA TYR A 16 -32.06 -28.66 25.02
C TYR A 16 -31.58 -27.75 26.16
N SER A 17 -32.23 -26.61 26.40
CA SER A 17 -31.77 -25.62 27.37
C SER A 17 -32.49 -25.64 28.72
N LEU A 18 -33.16 -26.74 29.11
CA LEU A 18 -33.85 -26.82 30.41
C LEU A 18 -33.07 -27.49 31.54
N LEU A 19 -31.88 -28.04 31.30
CA LEU A 19 -31.12 -28.73 32.36
C LEU A 19 -29.60 -28.54 32.18
N CYS A 20 -29.08 -27.31 32.27
CA CYS A 20 -27.66 -27.14 32.65
C CYS A 20 -27.29 -25.69 33.02
N ASN A 21 -26.82 -25.52 34.26
CA ASN A 21 -25.93 -24.48 34.78
C ASN A 21 -25.88 -23.09 34.10
N MET A 22 -26.49 -22.12 34.78
CA MET A 22 -26.52 -20.68 34.47
C MET A 22 -25.12 -19.99 34.36
N LYS A 23 -24.05 -20.66 34.79
CA LYS A 23 -22.67 -20.15 34.66
C LYS A 23 -22.04 -20.41 33.30
N THR A 24 -22.47 -21.45 32.58
CA THR A 24 -21.83 -21.86 31.32
C THR A 24 -22.35 -21.06 30.13
N THR A 25 -23.62 -20.66 30.16
CA THR A 25 -24.28 -19.89 29.09
C THR A 25 -23.73 -18.47 28.96
N ILE A 26 -23.37 -17.84 30.08
CA ILE A 26 -22.75 -16.51 30.10
C ILE A 26 -21.32 -16.56 29.51
N LEU A 27 -20.59 -17.66 29.76
CA LEU A 27 -19.21 -17.83 29.27
C LEU A 27 -19.17 -17.99 27.74
N VAL A 28 -20.13 -18.72 27.17
CA VAL A 28 -20.25 -18.88 25.71
C VAL A 28 -20.65 -17.57 25.04
N PHE A 29 -21.56 -16.79 25.65
CA PHE A 29 -21.93 -15.47 25.12
C PHE A 29 -20.75 -14.48 25.16
N PHE A 30 -19.93 -14.52 26.20
CA PHE A 30 -18.71 -13.70 26.32
C PHE A 30 -17.65 -14.10 25.29
N LEU A 31 -17.46 -15.40 25.03
CA LEU A 31 -16.52 -15.89 24.02
C LEU A 31 -16.97 -15.59 22.58
N VAL A 32 -18.27 -15.53 22.31
CA VAL A 32 -18.78 -15.13 20.99
C VAL A 32 -18.65 -13.61 20.80
N PHE A 33 -18.83 -12.81 21.85
CA PHE A 33 -18.64 -11.35 21.77
C PHE A 33 -17.18 -10.91 21.64
N THR A 34 -16.22 -11.59 22.30
CA THR A 34 -14.80 -11.24 22.16
C THR A 34 -14.24 -11.57 20.78
N ASN A 35 -14.78 -12.58 20.08
CA ASN A 35 -14.40 -12.91 18.70
C ASN A 35 -15.15 -12.07 17.64
N LEU A 36 -16.20 -11.34 18.02
CA LEU A 36 -16.94 -10.41 17.15
C LEU A 36 -16.39 -8.98 17.18
N VAL A 37 -15.44 -8.67 18.08
CA VAL A 37 -14.53 -7.52 17.92
C VAL A 37 -13.49 -7.89 16.86
N PHE A 38 -13.98 -8.36 15.71
CA PHE A 38 -13.20 -8.43 14.50
C PHE A 38 -12.89 -6.98 14.17
N SER A 39 -11.62 -6.61 14.38
CA SER A 39 -11.04 -5.35 13.96
C SER A 39 -11.45 -5.11 12.51
N GLN A 40 -12.46 -4.27 12.29
CA GLN A 40 -12.62 -3.58 11.02
C GLN A 40 -11.46 -2.60 10.96
N LYS A 41 -10.28 -3.13 10.58
CA LYS A 41 -9.23 -2.31 10.04
C LYS A 41 -9.83 -1.74 8.76
N GLU A 42 -10.37 -0.52 8.83
CA GLU A 42 -10.63 0.29 7.64
C GLU A 42 -9.31 0.34 6.88
N THR A 43 -9.18 -0.51 5.87
CA THR A 43 -8.16 -0.34 4.84
C THR A 43 -8.63 0.80 3.97
N ASN A 44 -8.51 2.01 4.50
CA ASN A 44 -8.58 3.23 3.73
C ASN A 44 -7.24 3.40 2.99
N ASP A 45 -6.82 2.35 2.26
CA ASP A 45 -5.62 2.36 1.42
C ASP A 45 -5.99 3.07 0.13
N SER A 46 -6.24 4.38 0.23
CA SER A 46 -6.17 5.26 -0.91
C SER A 46 -4.70 5.29 -1.35
N VAL A 47 -4.37 4.50 -2.36
CA VAL A 47 -3.04 4.48 -2.96
C VAL A 47 -2.75 5.86 -3.53
N CYS A 48 -1.91 6.63 -2.83
CA CYS A 48 -1.62 8.02 -3.18
C CYS A 48 -0.63 8.18 -4.33
N PHE A 49 0.12 7.12 -4.62
CA PHE A 49 1.25 7.18 -5.52
C PHE A 49 1.40 5.84 -6.27
N TYR A 50 1.93 5.89 -7.47
CA TYR A 50 2.34 4.72 -8.23
C TYR A 50 3.67 5.03 -8.90
N VAL A 51 4.65 4.16 -8.70
CA VAL A 51 5.97 4.25 -9.31
C VAL A 51 6.11 3.11 -10.30
N ARG A 52 6.32 3.41 -11.58
CA ARG A 52 6.60 2.39 -12.59
C ARG A 52 7.88 1.66 -12.20
N ASN A 53 7.87 0.33 -12.23
CA ASN A 53 9.00 -0.48 -11.76
C ASN A 53 10.00 -0.85 -12.86
N ASN A 54 9.69 -0.53 -14.12
CA ASN A 54 10.53 -0.83 -15.28
C ASN A 54 10.69 0.42 -16.14
N ILE A 55 11.86 0.56 -16.76
CA ILE A 55 12.14 1.52 -17.83
C ILE A 55 13.01 0.86 -18.89
N SER A 56 12.59 0.95 -20.14
CA SER A 56 13.34 0.49 -21.32
C SER A 56 13.78 1.66 -22.19
N ILE A 57 14.91 1.51 -22.88
CA ILE A 57 15.34 2.48 -23.91
C ILE A 57 14.34 2.56 -25.09
N ASN A 58 13.56 1.49 -25.29
CA ASN A 58 12.56 1.40 -26.35
C ASN A 58 11.16 1.81 -25.89
N ASP A 59 10.98 2.25 -24.64
CA ASP A 59 9.69 2.73 -24.17
C ASP A 59 9.33 4.04 -24.90
N GLU A 60 8.13 4.12 -25.47
CA GLU A 60 7.63 5.34 -26.12
C GLU A 60 7.34 6.45 -25.11
N GLU A 61 6.99 6.07 -23.88
CA GLU A 61 6.70 6.99 -22.78
C GLU A 61 7.85 7.08 -21.78
N PRO A 62 8.15 8.28 -21.26
CA PRO A 62 9.13 8.41 -20.19
C PRO A 62 8.67 7.70 -18.91
N TRP A 63 9.64 7.27 -18.11
CA TRP A 63 9.37 6.78 -16.77
C TRP A 63 8.80 7.90 -15.90
N GLN A 64 7.78 7.57 -15.10
CA GLN A 64 7.09 8.54 -14.28
C GLN A 64 6.57 7.95 -12.97
N ILE A 65 6.54 8.81 -11.97
CA ILE A 65 5.79 8.67 -10.72
C ILE A 65 4.45 9.38 -10.92
N VAL A 66 3.36 8.62 -10.75
CA VAL A 66 1.99 9.10 -10.86
C VAL A 66 1.42 9.28 -9.48
N ILE A 67 0.74 10.40 -9.23
CA ILE A 67 0.15 10.72 -7.93
C ILE A 67 -1.35 10.90 -8.10
N SER A 68 -2.10 10.40 -7.12
CA SER A 68 -3.54 10.57 -7.06
C SER A 68 -3.89 12.00 -6.67
N ASP A 69 -4.83 12.63 -7.39
CA ASP A 69 -5.37 13.96 -7.07
C ASP A 69 -5.98 14.06 -5.67
N LEU A 70 -6.35 12.91 -5.08
CA LEU A 70 -6.87 12.81 -3.72
C LEU A 70 -5.78 13.04 -2.66
N CYS A 71 -4.51 12.93 -3.04
CA CYS A 71 -3.37 13.02 -2.12
C CYS A 71 -2.51 14.23 -2.44
N LYS A 72 -2.88 15.38 -1.87
CA LYS A 72 -2.09 16.61 -2.00
C LYS A 72 -0.77 16.49 -1.24
N ILE A 73 0.33 16.28 -1.97
CA ILE A 73 1.67 16.12 -1.40
C ILE A 73 2.24 17.49 -1.00
N GLN A 74 2.77 17.60 0.21
CA GLN A 74 3.41 18.81 0.75
C GLN A 74 4.93 18.71 0.77
N LYS A 75 5.46 17.55 1.17
CA LYS A 75 6.90 17.27 1.18
C LYS A 75 7.13 16.02 0.35
N PHE A 76 8.21 16.01 -0.41
CA PHE A 76 8.59 14.91 -1.27
C PHE A 76 10.12 14.76 -1.26
N ASN A 77 10.59 13.52 -1.19
CA ASN A 77 12.00 13.19 -1.33
C ASN A 77 12.13 11.79 -1.92
N PHE A 78 12.46 11.71 -3.19
CA PHE A 78 12.74 10.47 -3.90
C PHE A 78 14.25 10.24 -3.95
N GLN A 79 14.68 9.01 -3.68
CA GLN A 79 16.09 8.64 -3.68
C GLN A 79 16.24 7.28 -4.38
N LEU A 80 17.17 7.19 -5.33
CA LEU A 80 17.48 5.98 -6.10
C LEU A 80 18.90 5.51 -5.80
N PHE A 81 19.06 4.21 -5.61
CA PHE A 81 20.27 3.56 -5.16
C PHE A 81 20.65 2.41 -6.11
N ASN A 82 21.95 2.17 -6.25
CA ASN A 82 22.46 0.94 -6.84
C ASN A 82 22.32 -0.25 -5.85
N ARG A 83 22.59 -1.47 -6.30
CA ARG A 83 22.53 -2.69 -5.45
C ARG A 83 23.51 -2.71 -4.26
N TRP A 84 24.43 -1.75 -4.18
CA TRP A 84 25.42 -1.63 -3.10
C TRP A 84 25.04 -0.53 -2.10
N GLY A 85 23.87 0.10 -2.25
CA GLY A 85 23.39 1.15 -1.37
C GLY A 85 24.00 2.53 -1.64
N THR A 86 24.75 2.71 -2.74
CA THR A 86 25.19 4.04 -3.18
C THR A 86 24.02 4.79 -3.81
N MET A 87 23.75 5.99 -3.32
CA MET A 87 22.76 6.89 -3.91
C MET A 87 23.27 7.41 -5.26
N LEU A 88 22.47 7.24 -6.31
CA LEU A 88 22.80 7.67 -7.67
C LEU A 88 21.97 8.86 -8.12
N PHE A 89 20.78 9.04 -7.54
CA PHE A 89 19.87 10.11 -7.89
C PHE A 89 19.00 10.47 -6.68
N GLU A 90 18.68 11.75 -6.54
CA GLU A 90 17.78 12.29 -5.55
C GLU A 90 16.93 13.38 -6.20
N ALA A 91 15.64 13.43 -5.86
CA ALA A 91 14.72 14.47 -6.29
C ALA A 91 13.88 14.98 -5.12
N LYS A 92 13.74 16.30 -5.01
CA LYS A 92 12.96 16.99 -3.97
C LYS A 92 11.56 17.36 -4.43
N SER A 93 11.27 17.21 -5.72
CA SER A 93 9.93 17.37 -6.28
C SER A 93 9.57 16.24 -7.23
N ILE A 94 8.29 16.13 -7.55
CA ILE A 94 7.76 15.11 -8.46
C ILE A 94 8.19 15.42 -9.88
N GLU A 95 8.20 16.69 -10.26
CA GLU A 95 8.65 17.17 -11.57
C GLU A 95 10.12 16.82 -11.79
N GLU A 96 10.96 17.03 -10.77
CA GLU A 96 12.37 16.63 -10.82
C GLU A 96 12.51 15.12 -10.93
N ALA A 97 11.75 14.34 -10.15
CA ALA A 97 11.76 12.88 -10.25
C ALA A 97 11.33 12.39 -11.65
N ASN A 98 10.28 12.99 -12.23
CA ASN A 98 9.77 12.63 -13.56
C ASN A 98 10.68 13.13 -14.71
N SER A 99 11.67 13.98 -14.42
CA SER A 99 12.73 14.33 -15.38
C SER A 99 13.85 13.28 -15.45
N PHE A 100 13.81 12.27 -14.57
CA PHE A 100 14.81 11.21 -14.52
C PHE A 100 14.85 10.43 -15.84
N ASN A 101 15.99 10.48 -16.52
CA ASN A 101 16.25 9.70 -17.72
C ASN A 101 17.60 8.97 -17.58
N PRO A 102 17.61 7.64 -17.35
CA PRO A 102 18.83 6.87 -17.18
C PRO A 102 19.65 6.69 -18.46
N PHE A 103 19.11 7.07 -19.62
CA PHE A 103 19.72 6.91 -20.93
C PHE A 103 20.34 8.20 -21.48
N ASN A 104 20.21 9.33 -20.79
CA ASN A 104 20.77 10.59 -21.26
C ASN A 104 22.31 10.61 -21.15
N SER A 105 22.98 11.03 -22.23
CA SER A 105 24.35 10.67 -22.60
C SER A 105 25.46 11.54 -22.01
N GLN A 106 25.16 12.50 -21.14
CA GLN A 106 26.16 13.54 -20.82
C GLN A 106 27.11 13.27 -19.66
N LYS A 107 26.87 12.28 -18.76
CA LYS A 107 27.92 11.97 -17.77
C LYS A 107 27.88 10.66 -17.00
N ASN A 108 26.78 9.90 -16.98
CA ASN A 108 26.73 8.59 -16.31
C ASN A 108 25.46 7.86 -16.76
N THR A 109 25.53 7.15 -17.87
CA THR A 109 24.44 6.25 -18.28
C THR A 109 24.30 5.16 -17.21
N PHE A 110 23.09 4.97 -16.69
CA PHE A 110 22.83 3.86 -15.78
C PHE A 110 23.02 2.54 -16.53
N GLN A 111 23.59 1.54 -15.84
CA GLN A 111 23.76 0.21 -16.38
C GLN A 111 22.41 -0.53 -16.37
N THR A 112 22.25 -1.51 -17.26
CA THR A 112 21.12 -2.44 -17.18
C THR A 112 21.16 -3.18 -15.86
N GLY A 113 20.01 -3.28 -15.18
CA GLY A 113 19.90 -3.99 -13.91
C GLY A 113 18.82 -3.41 -13.00
N THR A 114 18.79 -3.93 -11.76
CA THR A 114 17.83 -3.55 -10.73
C THR A 114 18.42 -2.52 -9.78
N TYR A 115 17.65 -1.46 -9.56
CA TYR A 115 17.94 -0.36 -8.66
C TYR A 115 16.88 -0.33 -7.56
N TYR A 116 17.28 0.12 -6.38
CA TYR A 116 16.38 0.29 -5.24
C TYR A 116 15.99 1.75 -5.12
N TRP A 117 14.71 2.05 -4.95
CA TRP A 117 14.25 3.40 -4.67
C TRP A 117 13.51 3.46 -3.35
N LYS A 118 13.57 4.63 -2.71
CA LYS A 118 12.72 5.00 -1.59
C LYS A 118 12.17 6.40 -1.80
N VAL A 119 10.92 6.59 -1.40
CA VAL A 119 10.25 7.88 -1.39
C VAL A 119 9.77 8.17 0.03
N ARG A 120 10.01 9.40 0.46
CA ARG A 120 9.45 9.94 1.70
C ARG A 120 8.59 11.13 1.37
N TYR A 121 7.38 11.15 1.89
CA TYR A 121 6.43 12.21 1.55
C TYR A 121 5.45 12.48 2.68
N SER A 122 4.83 13.66 2.66
CA SER A 122 3.73 14.00 3.57
C SER A 122 2.55 14.55 2.81
N ILE A 123 1.35 14.17 3.22
CA ILE A 123 0.09 14.64 2.63
C ILE A 123 -0.43 15.81 3.47
N ILE A 124 -0.97 16.85 2.81
CA ILE A 124 -1.62 17.97 3.51
C ILE A 124 -2.73 17.42 4.41
N GLY A 125 -2.72 17.81 5.70
CA GLY A 125 -3.69 17.35 6.69
C GLY A 125 -3.28 16.06 7.42
N HIS A 126 -2.24 15.36 6.97
CA HIS A 126 -1.66 14.22 7.67
C HIS A 126 -0.42 14.66 8.45
N LYS A 127 -0.38 14.36 9.75
CA LYS A 127 0.75 14.73 10.62
C LYS A 127 1.99 13.84 10.45
N LYS A 128 1.82 12.66 9.84
CA LYS A 128 2.88 11.66 9.70
C LYS A 128 3.51 11.74 8.32
N GLU A 129 4.83 11.63 8.29
CA GLU A 129 5.57 11.32 7.07
C GLU A 129 5.34 9.85 6.72
N LEU A 130 5.13 9.59 5.43
CA LEU A 130 4.92 8.27 4.86
C LEU A 130 6.17 7.90 4.07
N ASN A 131 6.53 6.62 4.15
CA ASN A 131 7.68 6.05 3.46
C ASN A 131 7.21 4.91 2.59
N GLN A 132 7.67 4.88 1.35
CA GLN A 132 7.47 3.77 0.42
C GLN A 132 8.77 3.47 -0.29
N GLU A 133 8.88 2.24 -0.75
CA GLU A 133 10.10 1.72 -1.35
C GLU A 133 9.77 0.65 -2.38
N GLY A 134 10.72 0.39 -3.25
CA GLY A 134 10.58 -0.61 -4.29
C GLY A 134 11.80 -0.68 -5.18
N TYR A 135 11.59 -1.27 -6.35
CA TYR A 135 12.65 -1.52 -7.31
C TYR A 135 12.32 -0.88 -8.67
N LEU A 136 13.37 -0.47 -9.35
CA LEU A 136 13.35 0.00 -10.73
C LEU A 136 14.31 -0.86 -11.54
N ASN A 137 13.81 -1.52 -12.58
CA ASN A 137 14.63 -2.25 -13.54
C ASN A 137 14.88 -1.36 -14.75
N ILE A 138 16.16 -1.17 -15.08
CA ILE A 138 16.60 -0.49 -16.29
C ILE A 138 16.97 -1.56 -17.30
N ILE A 139 16.33 -1.50 -18.47
CA ILE A 139 16.47 -2.45 -19.57
C ILE A 139 16.94 -1.67 -20.81
N ARG A 140 17.83 -2.26 -21.60
CA ARG A 140 18.25 -1.75 -22.90
C ARG A 140 17.92 -2.77 -23.97
#